data_AF-A0A923WQ55-F1
#
_entry.id   AF-A0A923WQ55-F1
#
_cell.length_a   1.000
_cell.length_b   1.000
_cell.length_c   1.000
_cell.angle_alpha   90.00
_cell.angle_beta   90.00
_cell.angle_gamma   90.00
#
_symmetry.space_group_name_H-M   'P 1'
#
loop_
_entity.id
_entity.type
_entity.pdbx_description
1 polymer ?
#
loop_
_entity_poly.entity_id
_entity_poly.type
_entity_poly.pdbx_seq_one_letter_code
_entity_poly.pdbx_strand_id
1 'polypeptide(L)'
;RTLGQAEKVINLLKAHGLERGKDGLRIIMMCEVPSNAILANEFLEYFDGFSIGSNDLTQLTLGLDRDSGMALLAADFDERDPAVKALLTMAITACREQGKYVGICGQGPSDHPDFAAWLVEQGIVSMSLNPDSVIDTWQKLAALKK
;
A
#
# COMPACT_ATOMS: atom_id res chain seq x y z
N ARG A 1 -3.14 -8.52 -10.11
CA ARG A 1 -2.91 -7.66 -11.30
C ARG A 1 -4.22 -7.25 -11.97
N THR A 2 -5.14 -8.19 -12.20
CA THR A 2 -6.45 -7.92 -12.84
C THR A 2 -7.62 -8.36 -11.96
N LEU A 3 -8.81 -7.83 -12.20
CA LEU A 3 -10.03 -8.21 -11.48
C LEU A 3 -10.34 -9.71 -11.61
N GLY A 4 -10.14 -10.29 -12.80
CA GLY A 4 -10.31 -11.73 -13.01
C GLY A 4 -9.31 -12.60 -12.23
N GLN A 5 -8.14 -12.07 -11.84
CA GLN A 5 -7.26 -12.77 -10.91
C GLN A 5 -7.78 -12.66 -9.47
N ALA A 6 -8.29 -11.49 -9.06
CA ALA A 6 -8.88 -11.31 -7.74
C ALA A 6 -10.03 -12.29 -7.52
N GLU A 7 -10.98 -12.33 -8.46
CA GLU A 7 -12.11 -13.27 -8.43
C GLU A 7 -11.65 -14.73 -8.31
N LYS A 8 -10.70 -15.16 -9.17
CA LYS A 8 -10.17 -16.54 -9.14
C LYS A 8 -9.56 -16.90 -7.80
N VAL A 9 -8.82 -15.98 -7.17
CA VAL A 9 -8.19 -16.23 -5.86
C VAL A 9 -9.25 -16.29 -4.76
N ILE A 10 -10.24 -15.39 -4.74
CA ILE A 10 -11.33 -15.44 -3.76
C ILE A 10 -12.11 -16.76 -3.86
N ASN A 11 -12.43 -17.19 -5.08
CA ASN A 11 -13.11 -18.45 -5.31
C ASN A 11 -12.26 -19.66 -4.88
N LEU A 12 -10.94 -19.61 -5.13
CA LEU A 12 -10.02 -20.66 -4.70
C LEU A 12 -9.91 -20.75 -3.17
N LEU A 13 -9.82 -19.61 -2.48
CA LEU A 13 -9.80 -19.55 -1.01
C LEU A 13 -11.10 -20.14 -0.44
N LYS A 14 -12.24 -19.73 -0.99
CA LYS A 14 -13.55 -20.26 -0.59
C LYS A 14 -13.67 -21.77 -0.80
N ALA A 15 -13.18 -22.30 -1.93
CA ALA A 15 -13.16 -23.74 -2.19
C ALA A 15 -12.32 -24.55 -1.18
N HIS A 16 -11.35 -23.90 -0.52
CA HIS A 16 -10.53 -24.48 0.55
C HIS A 16 -11.02 -24.08 1.96
N GLY A 17 -12.24 -23.56 2.08
CA GLY A 17 -12.87 -23.23 3.36
C GLY A 17 -12.45 -21.90 3.98
N LEU A 18 -11.63 -21.10 3.29
CA LEU A 18 -11.19 -19.76 3.69
C LEU A 18 -12.10 -18.71 3.03
N GLU A 19 -13.25 -18.45 3.64
CA GLU A 19 -14.23 -17.50 3.13
C GLU A 19 -14.22 -16.18 3.93
N ARG A 20 -14.24 -15.05 3.22
CA ARG A 20 -14.32 -13.72 3.83
C ARG A 20 -15.51 -13.64 4.78
N GLY A 21 -15.28 -13.19 6.01
CA GLY A 21 -16.27 -13.08 7.08
C GLY A 21 -16.52 -14.37 7.86
N LYS A 22 -16.17 -15.55 7.33
CA LYS A 22 -16.26 -16.81 8.07
C LYS A 22 -15.20 -16.84 9.17
N ASP A 23 -15.62 -17.15 10.40
CA ASP A 23 -14.75 -17.15 11.58
C ASP A 23 -13.97 -15.82 11.78
N GLY A 24 -14.53 -14.71 11.28
CA GLY A 24 -13.88 -13.40 11.33
C GLY A 24 -12.73 -13.21 10.34
N LEU A 25 -12.55 -14.11 9.38
CA LEU A 25 -11.49 -14.01 8.37
C LEU A 25 -11.65 -12.72 7.54
N ARG A 26 -10.60 -11.91 7.52
CA ARG A 26 -10.46 -10.75 6.64
C ARG A 26 -9.41 -11.04 5.57
N ILE A 27 -9.70 -10.64 4.34
CA ILE A 27 -8.82 -10.82 3.19
C ILE A 27 -8.34 -9.44 2.73
N ILE A 28 -7.05 -9.16 2.90
CA ILE A 28 -6.42 -7.90 2.51
C ILE A 28 -5.62 -8.12 1.22
N MET A 29 -5.75 -7.21 0.25
CA MET A 29 -4.94 -7.26 -0.97
C MET A 29 -3.70 -6.39 -0.83
N MET A 30 -2.56 -6.89 -1.34
CA MET A 30 -1.40 -6.03 -1.54
C MET A 30 -1.64 -5.10 -2.75
N CYS A 31 -1.67 -3.79 -2.52
CA CYS A 31 -1.83 -2.78 -3.56
C CYS A 31 -0.46 -2.32 -4.03
N GLU A 32 0.09 -3.03 -5.02
CA GLU A 32 1.50 -2.91 -5.43
C GLU A 32 1.71 -2.78 -6.94
N VAL A 33 0.63 -2.90 -7.73
CA VAL A 33 0.65 -2.73 -9.19
C VAL A 33 -0.20 -1.51 -9.54
N PRO A 34 0.20 -0.66 -10.51
CA PRO A 34 -0.57 0.55 -10.86
C PRO A 34 -2.05 0.29 -11.17
N SER A 35 -2.38 -0.85 -11.81
CA SER A 35 -3.76 -1.24 -12.06
C SER A 35 -4.60 -1.41 -10.78
N ASN A 36 -3.97 -1.79 -9.67
CA ASN A 36 -4.65 -1.92 -8.37
C ASN A 36 -5.13 -0.57 -7.84
N ALA A 37 -4.32 0.49 -8.01
CA ALA A 37 -4.68 1.84 -7.61
C ALA A 37 -5.68 2.49 -8.59
N ILE A 38 -5.50 2.28 -9.90
CA ILE A 38 -6.39 2.82 -10.94
C ILE A 38 -7.80 2.24 -10.81
N LEU A 39 -7.92 0.95 -10.53
CA LEU A 39 -9.20 0.22 -10.37
C LEU A 39 -9.47 -0.10 -8.90
N ALA A 40 -9.06 0.77 -7.99
CA ALA A 40 -9.09 0.51 -6.54
C ALA A 40 -10.51 0.17 -6.07
N ASN A 41 -11.53 0.86 -6.58
CA ASN A 41 -12.92 0.61 -6.18
C ASN A 41 -13.38 -0.80 -6.53
N GLU A 42 -13.08 -1.24 -7.75
CA GLU A 42 -13.46 -2.55 -8.28
C GLU A 42 -12.68 -3.67 -7.59
N PHE A 43 -11.39 -3.47 -7.31
CA PHE A 43 -10.62 -4.44 -6.52
C PHE A 43 -11.19 -4.57 -5.11
N LEU A 44 -11.57 -3.47 -4.47
CA LEU A 44 -12.10 -3.49 -3.11
C LEU A 44 -13.38 -4.32 -3.00
N GLU A 45 -14.17 -4.54 -4.05
CA GLU A 45 -15.32 -5.46 -3.98
C GLU A 45 -14.95 -6.86 -3.45
N TYR A 46 -13.73 -7.31 -3.76
CA TYR A 46 -13.19 -8.62 -3.42
C TYR A 46 -12.48 -8.66 -2.05
N PHE A 47 -12.05 -7.53 -1.50
CA PHE A 47 -11.14 -7.47 -0.34
C PHE A 47 -11.66 -6.55 0.79
N ASP A 48 -11.20 -6.79 2.02
CA ASP A 48 -11.55 -6.01 3.23
C ASP A 48 -10.68 -4.76 3.43
N GLY A 49 -9.83 -4.47 2.46
CA GLY A 49 -8.89 -3.37 2.46
C GLY A 49 -7.59 -3.68 1.74
N PHE A 50 -6.69 -2.71 1.76
CA PHE A 50 -5.38 -2.79 1.13
C PHE A 50 -4.23 -2.70 2.11
N SER A 51 -3.14 -3.39 1.76
CA SER A 51 -1.80 -3.09 2.25
C SER A 51 -0.98 -2.62 1.07
N ILE A 52 -0.63 -1.35 1.02
CA ILE A 52 0.11 -0.77 -0.11
C ILE A 52 1.55 -1.25 -0.04
N GLY A 53 2.01 -1.91 -1.09
CA GLY A 53 3.43 -2.24 -1.28
C GLY A 53 4.09 -1.13 -2.06
N SER A 54 4.58 -0.09 -1.38
CA SER A 54 5.08 1.13 -2.03
C SER A 54 6.35 0.90 -2.83
N ASN A 55 7.14 -0.08 -2.42
CA ASN A 55 8.29 -0.64 -3.12
C ASN A 55 7.98 -1.01 -4.60
N ASP A 56 7.15 -2.02 -4.81
CA ASP A 56 6.79 -2.50 -6.14
C ASP A 56 5.90 -1.50 -6.89
N LEU A 57 5.05 -0.76 -6.17
CA LEU A 57 4.23 0.29 -6.77
C LEU A 57 5.12 1.36 -7.40
N THR A 58 6.19 1.79 -6.73
CA THR A 58 7.16 2.76 -7.25
C THR A 58 7.91 2.20 -8.45
N GLN A 59 8.44 0.98 -8.36
CA GLN A 59 9.14 0.32 -9.46
C GLN A 59 8.28 0.25 -10.73
N LEU A 60 7.04 -0.21 -10.60
CA LEU A 60 6.14 -0.38 -11.74
C LEU A 60 5.56 0.93 -12.27
N THR A 61 5.44 1.96 -11.41
CA THR A 61 4.97 3.29 -11.81
C THR A 61 6.05 4.04 -12.59
N LEU A 62 7.29 3.98 -12.11
CA LEU A 62 8.42 4.71 -12.70
C LEU A 62 9.17 3.90 -13.77
N GLY A 63 8.86 2.61 -13.91
CA GLY A 63 9.54 1.73 -14.87
C GLY A 63 10.98 1.40 -14.47
N LEU A 64 11.23 1.24 -13.17
CA LEU A 64 12.55 1.08 -12.59
C LEU A 64 12.74 -0.30 -11.95
N ASP A 65 13.96 -0.81 -12.02
CA ASP A 65 14.43 -1.94 -11.22
C ASP A 65 15.46 -1.45 -10.19
N ARG A 66 15.04 -1.34 -8.93
CA ARG A 66 15.90 -0.87 -7.83
C ARG A 66 17.04 -1.85 -7.51
N ASP A 67 16.86 -3.12 -7.85
CA ASP A 67 17.81 -4.20 -7.54
C ASP A 67 18.75 -4.49 -8.74
N SER A 68 18.62 -3.71 -9.82
CA SER A 68 19.45 -3.82 -11.04
C SER A 68 20.96 -3.61 -10.80
N GLY A 69 21.34 -3.03 -9.66
CA GLY A 69 22.72 -2.64 -9.35
C GLY A 69 23.21 -1.41 -10.15
N MET A 70 22.37 -0.81 -10.98
CA MET A 70 22.68 0.41 -11.71
C MET A 70 22.42 1.64 -10.82
N ALA A 71 23.48 2.35 -10.45
CA ALA A 71 23.39 3.52 -9.59
C ALA A 71 22.43 4.61 -10.11
N LEU A 72 22.30 4.74 -11.44
CA LEU A 72 21.37 5.70 -12.06
C LEU A 72 19.91 5.34 -11.74
N LEU A 73 19.52 4.07 -11.89
CA LEU A 73 18.14 3.63 -11.63
C LEU A 73 17.80 3.65 -10.14
N ALA A 74 18.79 3.38 -9.27
CA ALA A 74 18.60 3.49 -7.83
C ALA A 74 18.42 4.96 -7.39
N ALA A 75 19.06 5.91 -8.06
CA ALA A 75 18.90 7.33 -7.76
C ALA A 75 17.53 7.89 -8.19
N ASP A 76 16.91 7.29 -9.20
CA ASP A 76 15.59 7.68 -9.71
C ASP A 76 14.43 7.02 -8.94
N PHE A 77 14.72 6.10 -8.02
CA PHE A 77 13.70 5.47 -7.17
C PHE A 77 13.30 6.41 -6.02
N ASP A 78 12.09 6.98 -6.10
CA ASP A 78 11.52 7.77 -5.00
C ASP A 78 10.02 7.46 -4.82
N GLU A 79 9.66 6.92 -3.65
CA GLU A 79 8.28 6.60 -3.29
C GLU A 79 7.40 7.85 -3.10
N ARG A 80 8.02 9.03 -3.06
CA ARG A 80 7.37 10.34 -2.94
C ARG A 80 7.15 11.01 -4.29
N ASP A 81 7.58 10.39 -5.39
CA ASP A 81 7.38 10.92 -6.74
C ASP A 81 5.90 11.26 -6.97
N PRO A 82 5.57 12.38 -7.64
CA PRO A 82 4.18 12.78 -7.86
C PRO A 82 3.30 11.70 -8.51
N ALA A 83 3.84 10.88 -9.41
CA ALA A 83 3.10 9.79 -10.03
C ALA A 83 2.77 8.69 -9.01
N VAL A 84 3.72 8.34 -8.14
CA VAL A 84 3.51 7.37 -7.06
C VAL A 84 2.51 7.90 -6.05
N LYS A 85 2.67 9.16 -5.60
CA LYS A 85 1.72 9.82 -4.70
C LYS A 85 0.31 9.87 -5.26
N ALA A 86 0.14 10.10 -6.56
CA ALA A 86 -1.19 10.06 -7.18
C ALA A 86 -1.85 8.68 -7.02
N LEU A 87 -1.11 7.59 -7.26
CA LEU A 87 -1.63 6.23 -7.10
C LEU A 87 -1.89 5.87 -5.62
N LEU A 88 -1.03 6.32 -4.70
CA LEU A 88 -1.24 6.18 -3.26
C LEU A 88 -2.55 6.89 -2.84
N THR A 89 -2.74 8.14 -3.27
CA THR A 89 -3.96 8.90 -3.00
C THR A 89 -5.20 8.19 -3.53
N MET A 90 -5.16 7.64 -4.76
CA MET A 90 -6.29 6.88 -5.32
C MET A 90 -6.64 5.66 -4.46
N ALA A 91 -5.64 4.85 -4.10
CA ALA A 91 -5.85 3.64 -3.29
C ALA A 91 -6.35 3.96 -1.87
N ILE A 92 -5.77 4.97 -1.21
CA ILE A 92 -6.17 5.41 0.12
C ILE A 92 -7.59 5.97 0.10
N THR A 93 -7.90 6.84 -0.86
CA THR A 93 -9.23 7.46 -0.99
C THR A 93 -10.31 6.38 -1.18
N ALA A 94 -10.10 5.44 -2.11
CA ALA A 94 -11.06 4.36 -2.36
C ALA A 94 -11.31 3.49 -1.12
N CYS A 95 -10.27 3.16 -0.35
CA CYS A 95 -10.43 2.43 0.90
C CYS A 95 -11.23 3.23 1.92
N ARG A 96 -10.91 4.51 2.09
CA ARG A 96 -11.58 5.39 3.05
C ARG A 96 -13.05 5.62 2.72
N GLU A 97 -13.38 5.88 1.46
CA GLU A 97 -14.76 6.07 1.00
C GLU A 97 -15.62 4.83 1.22
N GLN A 98 -15.02 3.64 1.14
CA GLN A 98 -15.69 2.36 1.41
C GLN A 98 -15.60 1.90 2.87
N GLY A 99 -14.99 2.68 3.77
CA GLY A 99 -14.78 2.29 5.17
C GLY A 99 -13.90 1.05 5.37
N LYS A 100 -13.00 0.77 4.41
CA LYS A 100 -12.11 -0.39 4.40
C LYS A 100 -10.72 -0.06 4.94
N TYR A 101 -10.01 -1.10 5.35
CA TYR A 101 -8.65 -0.95 5.87
C TYR A 101 -7.69 -0.44 4.78
N VAL A 102 -6.75 0.43 5.15
CA VAL A 102 -5.64 0.81 4.29
C VAL A 102 -4.36 1.03 5.10
N GLY A 103 -3.42 0.10 4.95
CA GLY A 103 -2.08 0.20 5.48
C GLY A 103 -1.05 0.39 4.38
N ILE A 104 0.19 0.70 4.77
CA ILE A 104 1.35 0.73 3.87
C ILE A 104 2.49 -0.10 4.46
N CYS A 105 3.20 -0.82 3.60
CA CYS A 105 4.41 -1.59 3.90
C CYS A 105 5.56 -1.04 3.07
N GLY A 106 6.72 -0.84 3.72
CA GLY A 106 7.92 -0.28 3.09
C GLY A 106 8.70 0.54 4.09
N GLN A 107 9.99 0.78 3.82
CA GLN A 107 10.80 1.66 4.68
C GLN A 107 10.66 3.15 4.33
N GLY A 108 10.03 3.51 3.20
CA GLY A 108 9.79 4.90 2.83
C GLY A 108 9.29 5.80 3.96
N PRO A 109 8.27 5.39 4.75
CA PRO A 109 7.80 6.23 5.86
C PRO A 109 8.84 6.41 6.99
N SER A 110 9.69 5.42 7.27
CA SER A 110 10.76 5.59 8.27
C SER A 110 11.94 6.38 7.74
N ASP A 111 12.30 6.20 6.47
CA ASP A 111 13.44 6.84 5.82
C ASP A 111 13.14 8.31 5.50
N HIS A 112 11.86 8.63 5.26
CA HIS A 112 11.37 9.95 4.88
C HIS A 112 10.23 10.42 5.81
N PRO A 113 10.54 11.14 6.90
CA PRO A 113 9.53 11.60 7.86
C PRO A 113 8.44 12.51 7.26
N ASP A 114 8.78 13.29 6.22
CA ASP A 114 7.84 14.10 5.45
C ASP A 114 6.84 13.25 4.67
N PHE A 115 7.28 12.09 4.18
CA PHE A 115 6.41 11.12 3.53
C PHE A 115 5.46 10.46 4.54
N ALA A 116 5.96 10.06 5.72
CA ALA A 116 5.12 9.56 6.80
C ALA A 116 4.07 10.60 7.22
N ALA A 117 4.46 11.86 7.39
CA ALA A 117 3.55 12.95 7.68
C ALA A 117 2.44 13.07 6.62
N TRP A 118 2.83 13.08 5.34
CA TRP A 118 1.90 13.14 4.21
C TRP A 118 0.94 11.94 4.19
N LEU A 119 1.41 10.73 4.46
CA LEU A 119 0.56 9.53 4.54
C LEU A 119 -0.48 9.63 5.66
N VAL A 120 -0.11 10.20 6.81
CA VAL A 120 -1.06 10.51 7.90
C VAL A 120 -2.11 11.53 7.44
N GLU A 121 -1.70 12.58 6.72
CA GLU A 121 -2.62 13.56 6.14
C GLU A 121 -3.59 12.93 5.12
N GLN A 122 -3.12 12.00 4.29
CA GLN A 122 -3.96 11.20 3.39
C GLN A 122 -4.90 10.25 4.14
N GLY A 123 -4.63 9.97 5.42
CA GLY A 123 -5.41 9.11 6.32
C GLY A 123 -5.15 7.62 6.14
N ILE A 124 -3.89 7.26 5.96
CA ILE A 124 -3.45 5.87 6.18
C ILE A 124 -3.78 5.46 7.63
N VAL A 125 -4.19 4.20 7.85
CA VAL A 125 -4.54 3.73 9.21
C VAL A 125 -3.43 2.94 9.89
N SER A 126 -2.42 2.50 9.13
CA SER A 126 -1.25 1.80 9.66
C SER A 126 -0.02 1.96 8.77
N MET A 127 1.16 1.86 9.38
CA MET A 127 2.45 1.77 8.69
C MET A 127 3.20 0.55 9.25
N SER A 128 3.61 -0.36 8.39
CA SER A 128 4.38 -1.56 8.75
C SER A 128 5.86 -1.31 8.44
N LEU A 129 6.67 -1.19 9.50
CA LEU A 129 8.08 -0.80 9.44
C LEU A 129 8.99 -1.90 9.99
N ASN A 130 10.30 -1.75 9.80
CA ASN A 130 11.25 -2.65 10.42
C ASN A 130 11.29 -2.39 11.93
N PRO A 131 11.47 -3.42 12.78
CA PRO A 131 11.39 -3.26 14.23
C PRO A 131 12.31 -2.18 14.82
N ASP A 132 13.47 -1.96 14.21
CA ASP A 132 14.47 -0.96 14.61
C ASP A 132 14.04 0.49 14.31
N SER A 133 13.18 0.72 13.31
CA SER A 133 12.69 2.05 12.92
C SER A 133 11.34 2.43 13.53
N VAL A 134 10.62 1.49 14.17
CA VAL A 134 9.28 1.72 14.76
C VAL A 134 9.27 2.85 15.79
N ILE A 135 10.17 2.81 16.78
CA ILE A 135 10.14 3.76 17.90
C ILE A 135 10.44 5.18 17.44
N ASP A 136 11.48 5.34 16.61
CA ASP A 136 11.87 6.65 16.08
C ASP A 136 10.76 7.25 15.20
N THR A 137 10.17 6.44 14.31
CA THR A 137 9.09 6.91 13.43
C THR A 137 7.85 7.27 14.22
N TRP A 138 7.48 6.48 15.24
CA TRP A 138 6.37 6.81 16.13
C TRP A 138 6.63 8.15 16.85
N GLN A 139 7.80 8.33 17.46
CA GLN A 139 8.12 9.58 18.17
C GLN A 139 8.06 10.80 17.25
N LYS A 140 8.61 10.70 16.04
CA LYS A 140 8.53 11.76 15.02
C LYS A 140 7.08 12.09 14.67
N LEU A 141 6.25 11.09 14.35
CA LEU A 141 4.84 11.29 14.02
C LEU A 141 4.03 11.88 15.19
N ALA A 142 4.31 11.45 16.43
CA ALA A 142 3.64 11.99 17.61
C ALA A 142 3.96 13.47 17.84
N ALA A 143 5.17 13.91 17.48
CA ALA A 143 5.61 15.29 17.57
C ALA A 143 5.03 16.20 16.46
N LEU A 144 4.50 15.62 15.37
CA LEU A 144 3.87 16.38 14.26
C LEU A 144 2.51 17.00 14.63
N LYS A 145 2.02 16.83 15.87
CA LYS A 145 0.75 17.41 16.29
C LYS A 145 0.76 18.95 16.21
N LYS A 146 -0.09 19.45 15.32
CA LYS A 146 -0.83 20.71 15.46
C LYS A 146 -2.26 20.39 15.91
#